data_AF-A0A0A9ZHJ4-F1
#
_entry.id   AF-A0A0A9ZHJ4-F1
#
_cell.length_a   1.000
_cell.length_b   1.000
_cell.length_c   1.000
_cell.angle_alpha   90.00
_cell.angle_beta   90.00
_cell.angle_gamma   90.00
#
_symmetry.space_group_name_H-M   'P 1'
#
loop_
_entity.id
_entity.type
_entity.pdbx_description
1 polymer ?
#
loop_
_entity_poly.entity_id
_entity_poly.type
_entity_poly.pdbx_seq_one_letter_code
_entity_poly.pdbx_strand_id
1 'polypeptide(L)'
;MIKCEPTGLKEITKLKGHTGSVRSLEWDSAQQRLFSGSYDQSIIVWDIGGQQGTAYELQGHRNRVSALCYAPMKRVLISSGEDAVIVFWDMAAQRKETPEWVESDLCQLCRRPFFWNLRAMVETHTIGIRQHHCRACGRAVCDTCSQTTIVIPKLGFEFPVRVCGPCHGLLKGQDLTSLATFHDAKHSIGFMNLDEQQKRLLTVGHDRVIKLWDVSQLL
;
A
#
# COMPACT_ATOMS: atom_id res chain seq x y z
N MET A 1 17.05 -45.71 5.38
CA MET A 1 15.87 -44.92 4.97
C MET A 1 15.39 -44.16 6.18
N ILE A 2 15.77 -42.88 6.34
CA ILE A 2 15.47 -42.11 7.54
C ILE A 2 14.04 -41.58 7.41
N LYS A 3 13.13 -42.01 8.30
CA LYS A 3 11.84 -41.34 8.47
C LYS A 3 12.08 -40.05 9.25
N CYS A 4 11.89 -38.91 8.61
CA CYS A 4 11.70 -37.67 9.33
C CYS A 4 10.26 -37.64 9.87
N GLU A 5 10.13 -37.72 11.20
CA GLU A 5 8.88 -37.45 11.92
C GLU A 5 8.52 -35.95 11.87
N PRO A 6 7.25 -35.56 12.14
CA PRO A 6 6.70 -34.32 11.60
C PRO A 6 7.44 -33.08 12.13
N THR A 7 7.78 -32.21 11.19
CA THR A 7 8.50 -30.96 11.42
C THR A 7 7.87 -30.11 12.51
N GLY A 8 8.68 -29.49 13.38
CA GLY A 8 8.26 -28.47 14.36
C GLY A 8 7.75 -27.15 13.78
N LEU A 9 7.29 -27.17 12.53
CA LEU A 9 6.65 -26.07 11.83
C LEU A 9 5.14 -26.14 12.08
N LYS A 10 4.61 -25.16 12.81
CA LYS A 10 3.17 -24.99 13.03
C LYS A 10 2.72 -23.69 12.39
N GLU A 11 1.71 -23.76 11.53
CA GLU A 11 1.04 -22.57 11.01
C GLU A 11 0.30 -21.85 12.16
N ILE A 12 0.53 -20.54 12.31
CA ILE A 12 -0.08 -19.72 13.37
C ILE A 12 -1.29 -18.95 12.81
N THR A 13 -1.16 -18.33 11.64
CA THR A 13 -2.21 -17.53 10.99
C THR A 13 -1.97 -17.44 9.48
N LYS A 14 -2.98 -16.96 8.73
CA LYS A 14 -2.88 -16.65 7.30
C LYS A 14 -3.34 -15.22 7.06
N LEU A 15 -2.49 -14.40 6.45
CA LEU A 15 -2.80 -13.02 6.05
C LEU A 15 -3.20 -13.00 4.55
N LYS A 16 -4.25 -12.25 4.22
CA LYS A 16 -4.76 -12.07 2.84
C LYS A 16 -5.18 -10.62 2.66
N GLY A 17 -4.82 -10.02 1.52
CA GLY A 17 -5.19 -8.64 1.18
C GLY A 17 -4.60 -8.17 -0.14
N HIS A 18 -3.37 -8.60 -0.46
CA HIS A 18 -2.81 -8.43 -1.79
C HIS A 18 -3.63 -9.14 -2.87
N THR A 19 -3.74 -8.48 -4.03
CA THR A 19 -4.39 -9.02 -5.24
C THR A 19 -3.38 -9.55 -6.26
N GLY A 20 -2.10 -9.20 -6.09
CA GLY A 20 -0.96 -9.73 -6.83
C GLY A 20 -0.13 -10.71 -6.01
N SER A 21 0.90 -11.29 -6.64
CA SER A 21 1.89 -12.11 -5.94
C SER A 21 2.71 -11.25 -4.98
N VAL A 22 2.72 -11.65 -3.70
CA VAL A 22 3.64 -11.09 -2.69
C VAL A 22 5.06 -11.55 -3.04
N ARG A 23 5.98 -10.60 -3.23
CA ARG A 23 7.35 -10.88 -3.68
C ARG A 23 8.40 -10.66 -2.58
N SER A 24 8.16 -9.73 -1.67
CA SER A 24 9.10 -9.32 -0.62
C SER A 24 8.39 -9.17 0.72
N LEU A 25 9.11 -9.48 1.81
CA LEU A 25 8.62 -9.42 3.19
C LEU A 25 9.73 -8.84 4.07
N GLU A 26 9.37 -8.00 5.03
CA GLU A 26 10.28 -7.46 6.06
C GLU A 26 9.58 -7.38 7.43
N TRP A 27 10.33 -7.38 8.52
CA TRP A 27 9.79 -7.40 9.89
C TRP A 27 10.21 -6.17 10.70
N ASP A 28 9.26 -5.59 11.43
CA ASP A 28 9.53 -4.83 12.65
C ASP A 28 9.18 -5.69 13.87
N SER A 29 10.19 -6.32 14.48
CA SER A 29 10.03 -7.13 15.69
C SER A 29 9.75 -6.30 16.95
N ALA A 30 10.12 -5.02 16.98
CA ALA A 30 9.89 -4.14 18.13
C ALA A 30 8.45 -3.63 18.17
N GLN A 31 7.85 -3.37 17.01
CA GLN A 31 6.45 -2.94 16.87
C GLN A 31 5.49 -4.08 16.49
N GLN A 32 5.99 -5.31 16.34
CA GLN A 32 5.20 -6.49 15.91
C GLN A 32 4.45 -6.22 14.59
N ARG A 33 5.17 -5.69 13.59
CA ARG A 33 4.64 -5.44 12.25
C ARG A 33 5.32 -6.32 11.21
N LEU A 34 4.53 -6.80 10.26
CA LEU A 34 5.02 -7.38 9.01
C LEU A 34 4.82 -6.34 7.89
N PHE A 35 5.79 -6.20 7.01
CA PHE A 35 5.68 -5.44 5.77
C PHE A 35 5.68 -6.42 4.60
N SER A 36 4.77 -6.27 3.63
CA SER A 36 4.73 -7.10 2.42
C SER A 36 4.64 -6.26 1.16
N GLY A 37 5.54 -6.48 0.20
CA GLY A 37 5.55 -5.83 -1.11
C GLY A 37 5.06 -6.78 -2.21
N SER A 38 4.20 -6.29 -3.10
CA SER A 38 3.46 -7.10 -4.06
C SER A 38 3.49 -6.58 -5.50
N TYR A 39 3.22 -7.50 -6.41
CA TYR A 39 3.04 -7.23 -7.83
C TYR A 39 1.73 -6.49 -8.17
N ASP A 40 0.84 -6.27 -7.19
CA ASP A 40 -0.28 -5.32 -7.30
C ASP A 40 0.11 -3.86 -7.05
N GLN A 41 1.41 -3.55 -7.01
CA GLN A 41 1.99 -2.20 -6.86
C GLN A 41 1.83 -1.61 -5.44
N SER A 42 1.20 -2.34 -4.51
CA SER A 42 1.02 -1.95 -3.12
C SER A 42 2.08 -2.56 -2.20
N ILE A 43 2.22 -1.94 -1.03
CA ILE A 43 2.85 -2.53 0.15
C ILE A 43 1.78 -2.55 1.25
N ILE A 44 1.63 -3.65 1.97
CA ILE A 44 0.75 -3.71 3.14
C ILE A 44 1.61 -3.80 4.41
N VAL A 45 1.27 -2.97 5.39
CA VAL A 45 1.75 -3.06 6.77
C VAL A 45 0.71 -3.81 7.57
N TRP A 46 1.08 -4.92 8.22
CA TRP A 46 0.20 -5.74 9.04
C TRP A 46 0.60 -5.64 10.52
N ASP A 47 -0.34 -5.27 11.40
CA ASP A 47 -0.19 -5.53 12.85
C ASP A 47 -0.40 -7.02 13.13
N ILE A 48 0.60 -7.66 13.72
CA ILE A 48 0.53 -9.06 14.20
C ILE A 48 0.62 -9.17 15.74
N GLY A 49 0.68 -8.03 16.43
CA GLY A 49 1.12 -7.93 17.82
C GLY A 49 0.01 -7.80 18.86
N GLY A 50 -1.19 -7.38 18.48
CA GLY A 50 -2.36 -7.46 19.36
C GLY A 50 -3.30 -6.26 19.42
N GLN A 51 -3.27 -5.34 18.45
CA GLN A 51 -4.36 -4.35 18.31
C GLN A 51 -5.06 -4.50 16.94
N GLN A 52 -6.23 -5.15 17.00
CA GLN A 52 -7.28 -5.21 15.97
C GLN A 52 -6.89 -5.67 14.54
N GLY A 53 -5.66 -6.16 14.31
CA GLY A 53 -5.24 -6.62 12.98
C GLY A 53 -5.14 -5.48 11.96
N THR A 54 -4.85 -4.27 12.46
CA THR A 54 -4.72 -3.05 11.66
C THR A 54 -3.80 -3.28 10.47
N ALA A 55 -4.38 -3.19 9.27
CA ALA A 55 -3.65 -3.21 8.02
C ALA A 55 -3.83 -1.88 7.29
N TYR A 56 -2.73 -1.23 6.92
CA TYR A 56 -2.76 -0.07 6.03
C TYR A 56 -1.82 -0.25 4.83
N GLU A 57 -2.23 0.37 3.73
CA GLU A 57 -1.66 0.19 2.41
C GLU A 57 -0.77 1.39 2.08
N LEU A 58 0.53 1.16 1.84
CA LEU A 58 1.44 2.17 1.34
C LEU A 58 1.44 2.14 -0.18
N GLN A 59 1.10 3.28 -0.79
CA GLN A 59 0.83 3.44 -2.21
C GLN A 59 1.68 4.56 -2.80
N GLY A 60 2.68 4.16 -3.59
CA GLY A 60 3.68 5.05 -4.19
C GLY A 60 4.50 4.43 -5.33
N HIS A 61 4.26 3.16 -5.68
CA HIS A 61 4.88 2.53 -6.85
C HIS A 61 3.92 2.49 -8.04
N ARG A 62 4.42 2.73 -9.25
CA ARG A 62 3.63 2.68 -10.50
C ARG A 62 3.71 1.34 -11.22
N ASN A 63 4.53 0.44 -10.71
CA ASN A 63 4.71 -0.92 -11.20
C ASN A 63 4.96 -1.84 -9.99
N ARG A 64 5.16 -3.13 -10.25
CA ARG A 64 5.33 -4.17 -9.23
C ARG A 64 6.39 -3.82 -8.19
N VAL A 65 6.07 -3.97 -6.90
CA VAL A 65 7.05 -3.90 -5.81
C VAL A 65 7.78 -5.23 -5.73
N SER A 66 9.11 -5.19 -5.84
CA SER A 66 9.96 -6.37 -5.99
C SER A 66 10.83 -6.62 -4.76
N ALA A 67 11.20 -5.57 -4.02
CA ALA A 67 12.07 -5.65 -2.86
C ALA A 67 11.67 -4.65 -1.76
N LEU A 68 11.92 -5.06 -0.52
CA LEU A 68 11.83 -4.26 0.69
C LEU A 68 13.15 -4.38 1.47
N CYS A 69 13.48 -3.39 2.29
CA CYS A 69 14.46 -3.46 3.37
C CYS A 69 13.95 -2.61 4.54
N TYR A 70 14.12 -3.03 5.79
CA TYR A 70 13.75 -2.24 6.97
C TYR A 70 14.98 -1.71 7.72
N ALA A 71 14.94 -0.43 8.11
CA ALA A 71 15.94 0.27 8.92
C ALA A 71 15.36 0.49 10.34
N PRO A 72 15.53 -0.47 11.28
CA PRO A 72 14.87 -0.44 12.58
C PRO A 72 15.34 0.70 13.50
N MET A 73 16.58 1.21 13.38
CA MET A 73 17.05 2.30 14.25
C MET A 73 16.34 3.63 13.95
N LYS A 74 16.00 3.87 12.68
CA LYS A 74 15.26 5.06 12.23
C LYS A 74 13.79 4.82 11.96
N ARG A 75 13.32 3.57 12.02
CA ARG A 75 11.97 3.13 11.65
C ARG A 75 11.60 3.58 10.24
N VAL A 76 12.50 3.31 9.29
CA VAL A 76 12.28 3.61 7.87
C VAL A 76 12.16 2.31 7.10
N LEU A 77 11.04 2.14 6.41
CA LEU A 77 10.90 1.08 5.41
C LEU A 77 11.40 1.62 4.07
N ILE A 78 12.22 0.84 3.37
CA ILE A 78 12.70 1.15 2.03
C ILE A 78 12.04 0.15 1.07
N SER A 79 11.44 0.64 -0.01
CA SER A 79 10.86 -0.21 -1.06
C SER A 79 11.40 0.14 -2.44
N SER A 80 11.40 -0.85 -3.34
CA SER A 80 11.67 -0.62 -4.75
C SER A 80 10.91 -1.60 -5.65
N GLY A 81 10.83 -1.26 -6.93
CA GLY A 81 10.05 -2.02 -7.89
C GLY A 81 10.55 -1.97 -9.33
N GLU A 82 9.73 -2.56 -10.19
CA GLU A 82 9.91 -2.53 -11.65
C GLU A 82 9.63 -1.14 -12.28
N ASP A 83 9.32 -0.12 -11.46
CA ASP A 83 9.15 1.29 -11.89
C ASP A 83 10.45 2.11 -11.78
N ALA A 84 11.55 1.48 -11.37
CA ALA A 84 12.86 2.09 -11.17
C ALA A 84 12.92 3.18 -10.09
N VAL A 85 11.97 3.20 -9.16
CA VAL A 85 11.95 4.12 -8.02
C VAL A 85 12.36 3.38 -6.73
N ILE A 86 13.11 4.06 -5.86
CA ILE A 86 13.30 3.68 -4.46
C ILE A 86 12.48 4.65 -3.61
N VAL A 87 11.68 4.13 -2.68
CA VAL A 87 10.84 4.92 -1.78
C VAL A 87 11.22 4.66 -0.34
N PHE A 88 11.47 5.72 0.42
CA PHE A 88 11.74 5.68 1.86
C PHE A 88 10.49 6.13 2.59
N TRP A 89 9.93 5.28 3.46
CA TRP A 89 8.69 5.49 4.19
C TRP A 89 8.97 5.68 5.68
N ASP A 90 8.52 6.80 6.25
CA ASP A 90 8.57 7.02 7.71
C ASP A 90 7.55 6.10 8.41
N MET A 91 8.01 5.09 9.16
CA MET A 91 7.16 4.19 9.96
C MET A 91 6.99 4.61 11.42
N ALA A 92 7.64 5.70 11.85
CA ALA A 92 7.36 6.37 13.11
C ALA A 92 6.09 7.23 13.04
N ALA A 93 5.76 7.77 11.86
CA ALA A 93 4.53 8.52 11.63
C ALA A 93 3.24 7.68 11.82
N GLN A 94 2.30 8.21 12.62
CA GLN A 94 1.02 7.55 12.90
C GLN A 94 0.07 7.66 11.69
N ARG A 95 -0.03 6.57 10.92
CA ARG A 95 -1.07 6.41 9.89
C ARG A 95 -2.39 5.99 10.50
N LYS A 96 -3.47 6.24 9.77
CA LYS A 96 -4.84 5.84 10.08
C LYS A 96 -5.27 4.78 9.08
N GLU A 97 -6.12 3.86 9.53
CA GLU A 97 -6.76 2.88 8.67
C GLU A 97 -7.63 3.55 7.60
N THR A 98 -7.74 2.91 6.45
CA THR A 98 -8.73 3.30 5.45
C THR A 98 -10.13 3.00 5.96
N PRO A 99 -11.09 3.94 5.89
CA PRO A 99 -12.47 3.67 6.30
C PRO A 99 -13.06 2.47 5.56
N GLU A 100 -13.88 1.70 6.26
CA GLU A 100 -14.68 0.62 5.67
C GLU A 100 -15.52 1.15 4.50
N TRP A 101 -15.60 0.37 3.42
CA TRP A 101 -16.35 0.76 2.23
C TRP A 101 -17.82 0.45 2.43
N VAL A 102 -18.65 1.49 2.42
CA VAL A 102 -20.09 1.35 2.62
C VAL A 102 -20.74 1.00 1.29
N GLU A 103 -21.20 -0.24 1.16
CA GLU A 103 -21.96 -0.67 -0.01
C GLU A 103 -23.32 0.01 -0.11
N SER A 104 -23.72 0.43 -1.31
CA SER A 104 -25.04 1.02 -1.57
C SER A 104 -25.36 1.10 -3.06
N ASP A 105 -26.60 0.75 -3.42
CA ASP A 105 -27.16 0.91 -4.77
C ASP A 105 -27.36 2.37 -5.20
N LEU A 106 -27.27 3.30 -4.24
CA LEU A 106 -27.46 4.74 -4.44
C LEU A 106 -26.20 5.52 -4.04
N CYS A 107 -25.89 6.57 -4.80
CA CYS A 107 -24.87 7.53 -4.38
C CYS A 107 -25.27 8.23 -3.06
N GLN A 108 -24.46 8.08 -2.02
CA GLN A 108 -24.72 8.63 -0.68
C GLN A 108 -24.57 10.16 -0.58
N LEU A 109 -24.49 10.87 -1.72
CA LEU A 109 -24.46 12.33 -1.78
C LEU A 109 -25.61 12.91 -2.62
N CYS A 110 -25.85 12.37 -3.83
CA CYS A 110 -26.92 12.86 -4.72
C CYS A 110 -28.10 11.90 -4.90
N ARG A 111 -28.09 10.73 -4.23
CA ARG A 111 -29.06 9.63 -4.34
C ARG A 111 -29.29 9.08 -5.76
N ARG A 112 -28.42 9.38 -6.73
CA ARG A 112 -28.50 8.76 -8.07
C ARG A 112 -28.26 7.24 -7.96
N PRO A 113 -29.10 6.39 -8.58
CA PRO A 113 -28.79 5.00 -8.91
C PRO A 113 -27.89 5.00 -10.18
N PHE A 114 -27.75 3.88 -10.89
CA PHE A 114 -26.94 3.81 -12.11
C PHE A 114 -27.17 2.49 -12.97
N PHE A 115 -26.19 1.90 -13.67
CA PHE A 115 -26.27 0.59 -14.41
C PHE A 115 -24.92 -0.15 -14.71
N TRP A 116 -24.62 -1.31 -14.08
CA TRP A 116 -23.43 -2.20 -14.28
C TRP A 116 -23.85 -3.55 -14.89
N ASN A 117 -23.26 -4.00 -16.00
CA ASN A 117 -23.38 -5.38 -16.52
C ASN A 117 -24.82 -5.93 -16.60
N LEU A 118 -25.48 -5.66 -17.73
CA LEU A 118 -26.85 -6.07 -18.07
C LEU A 118 -27.19 -7.54 -17.80
N ARG A 119 -26.24 -8.48 -17.89
CA ARG A 119 -26.54 -9.90 -17.64
C ARG A 119 -26.69 -10.19 -16.14
N ALA A 120 -25.75 -9.68 -15.33
CA ALA A 120 -25.85 -9.75 -13.87
C ALA A 120 -27.02 -8.90 -13.33
N MET A 121 -27.31 -7.74 -13.95
CA MET A 121 -28.50 -6.92 -13.66
C MET A 121 -29.80 -7.69 -13.84
N VAL A 122 -29.91 -8.48 -14.91
CA VAL A 122 -31.10 -9.30 -15.19
C VAL A 122 -31.17 -10.53 -14.27
N GLU A 123 -30.03 -11.15 -13.96
CA GLU A 123 -29.95 -12.28 -13.02
C GLU A 123 -30.16 -11.88 -11.54
N THR A 124 -29.95 -10.61 -11.18
CA THR A 124 -30.11 -10.08 -9.80
C THR A 124 -31.20 -9.02 -9.64
N HIS A 125 -31.91 -8.67 -10.72
CA HIS A 125 -32.90 -7.58 -10.79
C HIS A 125 -32.42 -6.19 -10.31
N THR A 126 -31.12 -5.89 -10.44
CA THR A 126 -30.53 -4.59 -10.06
C THR A 126 -30.24 -3.70 -11.27
N ILE A 127 -30.24 -2.38 -11.07
CA ILE A 127 -29.82 -1.40 -12.08
C ILE A 127 -28.88 -0.39 -11.37
N GLY A 128 -27.56 -0.65 -11.34
CA GLY A 128 -26.56 0.25 -10.70
C GLY A 128 -25.12 0.11 -11.25
N ILE A 129 -24.36 1.20 -11.57
CA ILE A 129 -23.04 1.19 -12.29
C ILE A 129 -21.87 1.18 -11.30
N ARG A 130 -20.64 1.28 -11.84
CA ARG A 130 -19.39 1.39 -11.10
C ARG A 130 -19.47 2.37 -9.94
N GLN A 131 -19.82 1.77 -8.82
CA GLN A 131 -19.76 2.30 -7.49
C GLN A 131 -18.31 2.69 -7.23
N HIS A 132 -18.09 3.99 -7.07
CA HIS A 132 -16.82 4.50 -6.63
C HIS A 132 -16.89 4.70 -5.12
N HIS A 133 -15.84 4.36 -4.40
CA HIS A 133 -15.72 4.66 -2.98
C HIS A 133 -14.86 5.90 -2.77
N CYS A 134 -15.30 6.79 -1.88
CA CYS A 134 -14.44 7.88 -1.43
C CYS A 134 -13.35 7.31 -0.53
N ARG A 135 -12.07 7.35 -0.94
CA ARG A 135 -10.96 6.77 -0.16
C ARG A 135 -10.79 7.42 1.22
N ALA A 136 -11.30 8.65 1.40
CA ALA A 136 -11.25 9.40 2.65
C ALA A 136 -12.40 9.13 3.65
N CYS A 137 -13.55 8.58 3.21
CA CYS A 137 -14.71 8.38 4.09
C CYS A 137 -15.55 7.13 3.81
N GLY A 138 -15.10 6.22 2.94
CA GLY A 138 -15.75 4.92 2.69
C GLY A 138 -17.04 4.96 1.86
N ARG A 139 -17.73 6.10 1.80
CA ARG A 139 -19.05 6.24 1.14
C ARG A 139 -19.05 5.83 -0.34
N ALA A 140 -20.08 5.09 -0.75
CA ALA A 140 -20.45 4.88 -2.15
C ALA A 140 -20.89 6.21 -2.80
N VAL A 141 -20.23 6.56 -3.90
CA VAL A 141 -20.44 7.81 -4.64
C VAL A 141 -20.43 7.58 -6.14
N CYS A 142 -21.26 8.32 -6.88
CA CYS A 142 -21.21 8.32 -8.34
C CYS A 142 -20.01 9.13 -8.85
N ASP A 143 -19.68 8.96 -10.13
CA ASP A 143 -18.56 9.66 -10.75
C ASP A 143 -18.69 11.18 -10.63
N THR A 144 -19.88 11.75 -10.90
CA THR A 144 -20.16 13.18 -10.75
C THR A 144 -19.88 13.73 -9.34
N CYS A 145 -20.12 12.95 -8.30
CA CYS A 145 -19.85 13.35 -6.91
C CYS A 145 -18.40 13.10 -6.45
N SER A 146 -17.55 12.55 -7.32
CA SER A 146 -16.19 12.10 -7.00
C SER A 146 -15.17 12.37 -8.12
N GLN A 147 -15.38 13.44 -8.89
CA GLN A 147 -14.51 13.83 -10.01
C GLN A 147 -13.09 14.24 -9.57
N THR A 148 -12.90 14.60 -8.31
CA THR A 148 -11.64 15.11 -7.75
C THR A 148 -10.80 14.02 -7.09
N THR A 149 -9.49 14.07 -7.30
CA THR A 149 -8.50 13.30 -6.53
C THR A 149 -7.75 14.19 -5.53
N ILE A 150 -7.18 13.60 -4.48
CA ILE A 150 -6.26 14.27 -3.55
C ILE A 150 -5.31 13.24 -2.93
N VAL A 151 -4.10 13.67 -2.56
CA VAL A 151 -3.13 12.83 -1.82
C VAL A 151 -3.59 12.72 -0.37
N ILE A 152 -3.41 11.56 0.27
CA ILE A 152 -3.81 11.32 1.67
C ILE A 152 -2.72 10.49 2.38
N PRO A 153 -1.56 11.10 2.69
CA PRO A 153 -0.37 10.35 3.10
C PRO A 153 -0.55 9.67 4.47
N LYS A 154 -1.36 10.28 5.34
CA LYS A 154 -1.82 9.70 6.62
C LYS A 154 -2.65 8.40 6.49
N LEU A 155 -3.17 8.07 5.31
CA LEU A 155 -3.82 6.78 5.01
C LEU A 155 -2.88 5.83 4.22
N GLY A 156 -1.63 6.26 3.97
CA GLY A 156 -0.65 5.56 3.14
C GLY A 156 -0.70 5.89 1.64
N PHE A 157 -1.60 6.79 1.19
CA PHE A 157 -1.68 7.20 -0.22
C PHE A 157 -0.82 8.41 -0.52
N GLU A 158 0.30 8.19 -1.21
CA GLU A 158 1.19 9.24 -1.71
C GLU A 158 0.84 9.63 -3.16
N PHE A 159 0.13 8.77 -3.90
CA PHE A 159 -0.55 9.16 -5.13
C PHE A 159 -1.94 9.75 -4.87
N PRO A 160 -2.43 10.67 -5.75
CA PRO A 160 -3.77 11.22 -5.63
C PRO A 160 -4.85 10.14 -5.77
N VAL A 161 -5.65 9.95 -4.72
CA VAL A 161 -6.78 9.00 -4.69
C VAL A 161 -8.12 9.71 -4.84
N ARG A 162 -9.11 8.99 -5.40
CA ARG A 162 -10.46 9.51 -5.60
C ARG A 162 -11.14 9.80 -4.26
N VAL A 163 -11.67 11.02 -4.14
CA VAL A 163 -12.45 11.47 -2.99
C VAL A 163 -13.73 12.16 -3.44
N CYS A 164 -14.74 12.14 -2.59
CA CYS A 164 -15.96 12.91 -2.85
C CYS A 164 -15.75 14.41 -2.59
N GLY A 165 -16.54 15.25 -3.24
CA GLY A 165 -16.43 16.71 -3.14
C GLY A 165 -16.32 17.26 -1.70
N PRO A 166 -17.17 16.83 -0.74
CA PRO A 166 -17.06 17.23 0.66
C PRO A 166 -15.70 16.88 1.30
N CYS A 167 -15.18 15.67 1.06
CA CYS A 167 -13.87 15.27 1.59
C CYS A 167 -12.72 16.02 0.91
N HIS A 168 -12.81 16.31 -0.39
CA HIS A 168 -11.83 17.14 -1.08
C HIS A 168 -11.75 18.54 -0.45
N GLY A 169 -12.90 19.19 -0.19
CA GLY A 169 -12.96 20.50 0.46
C GLY A 169 -12.34 20.50 1.87
N LEU A 170 -12.62 19.48 2.67
CA LEU A 170 -12.07 19.34 4.03
C LEU A 170 -10.57 19.05 4.08
N LEU A 171 -10.03 18.31 3.10
CA LEU A 171 -8.63 17.91 3.06
C LEU A 171 -7.72 18.96 2.40
N LYS A 172 -8.25 19.77 1.47
CA LYS A 172 -7.47 20.77 0.71
C LYS A 172 -6.81 21.85 1.58
N GLY A 173 -7.33 22.09 2.80
CA GLY A 173 -6.75 23.03 3.77
C GLY A 173 -5.93 22.39 4.90
N GLN A 174 -5.60 21.10 4.80
CA GLN A 174 -4.80 20.39 5.81
C GLN A 174 -3.35 20.27 5.36
N ASP A 175 -2.45 20.00 6.32
CA ASP A 175 -1.13 19.51 6.00
C ASP A 175 -1.25 18.11 5.34
N LEU A 176 -0.71 18.01 4.13
CA LEU A 176 -0.65 16.81 3.29
C LEU A 176 0.80 16.52 2.89
N THR A 177 1.77 16.94 3.70
CA THR A 177 3.18 16.57 3.55
C THR A 177 3.31 15.05 3.48
N SER A 178 4.02 14.58 2.44
CA SER A 178 4.22 13.16 2.18
C SER A 178 4.93 12.48 3.35
N LEU A 179 4.50 11.26 3.69
CA LEU A 179 5.20 10.42 4.67
C LEU A 179 6.20 9.48 3.99
N ALA A 180 6.59 9.83 2.75
CA ALA A 180 7.52 9.11 1.90
C ALA A 180 8.44 10.07 1.14
N THR A 181 9.61 9.60 0.73
CA THR A 181 10.47 10.30 -0.25
C THR A 181 10.83 9.38 -1.41
N PHE A 182 10.81 9.92 -2.62
CA PHE A 182 10.91 9.17 -3.89
C PHE A 182 12.22 9.48 -4.60
N HIS A 183 12.97 8.46 -4.97
CA HIS A 183 14.30 8.58 -5.57
C HIS A 183 14.40 7.74 -6.85
N ASP A 184 14.83 8.34 -7.96
CA ASP A 184 15.01 7.64 -9.24
C ASP A 184 16.29 6.79 -9.23
N ALA A 185 16.11 5.46 -9.23
CA ALA A 185 17.21 4.50 -9.25
C ALA A 185 17.78 4.27 -10.66
N LYS A 186 17.10 4.76 -11.72
CA LYS A 186 17.49 4.64 -13.13
C LYS A 186 17.70 3.20 -13.62
N HIS A 187 17.12 2.21 -12.94
CA HIS A 187 16.98 0.83 -13.41
C HIS A 187 15.86 0.10 -12.67
N SER A 188 15.20 -0.86 -13.34
CA SER A 188 14.19 -1.73 -12.74
C SER A 188 14.84 -2.65 -11.71
N ILE A 189 14.51 -2.49 -10.42
CA ILE A 189 15.14 -3.21 -9.32
C ILE A 189 14.42 -4.55 -9.11
N GLY A 190 15.18 -5.63 -8.91
CA GLY A 190 14.68 -6.96 -8.56
C GLY A 190 15.05 -7.44 -7.15
N PHE A 191 16.05 -6.81 -6.52
CA PHE A 191 16.50 -7.10 -5.16
C PHE A 191 17.18 -5.90 -4.51
N MET A 192 17.08 -5.78 -3.18
CA MET A 192 17.79 -4.78 -2.38
C MET A 192 18.42 -5.42 -1.15
N ASN A 193 19.47 -4.78 -0.62
CA ASN A 193 20.04 -5.11 0.69
C ASN A 193 20.56 -3.84 1.37
N LEU A 194 20.24 -3.65 2.65
CA LEU A 194 20.63 -2.48 3.43
C LEU A 194 21.66 -2.85 4.50
N ASP A 195 22.79 -2.14 4.50
CA ASP A 195 23.68 -2.00 5.65
C ASP A 195 23.33 -0.68 6.37
N GLU A 196 22.53 -0.78 7.43
CA GLU A 196 22.10 0.38 8.22
C GLU A 196 23.27 1.02 8.99
N GLN A 197 24.28 0.24 9.39
CA GLN A 197 25.42 0.74 10.17
C GLN A 197 26.34 1.62 9.31
N GLN A 198 26.62 1.19 8.09
CA GLN A 198 27.40 1.97 7.11
C GLN A 198 26.54 2.93 6.28
N LYS A 199 25.21 2.91 6.48
CA LYS A 199 24.21 3.68 5.72
C LYS A 199 24.34 3.48 4.21
N ARG A 200 24.48 2.23 3.80
CA ARG A 200 24.69 1.79 2.41
C ARG A 200 23.53 0.92 1.95
N LEU A 201 22.93 1.29 0.83
CA LEU A 201 21.93 0.47 0.15
C LEU A 201 22.54 -0.14 -1.11
N LEU A 202 22.37 -1.45 -1.30
CA LEU A 202 22.67 -2.15 -2.55
C LEU A 202 21.37 -2.40 -3.30
N THR A 203 21.35 -2.14 -4.61
CA THR A 203 20.25 -2.51 -5.50
C THR A 203 20.76 -3.35 -6.66
N VAL A 204 20.02 -4.40 -7.02
CA VAL A 204 20.32 -5.25 -8.18
C VAL A 204 19.18 -5.12 -9.18
N GLY A 205 19.51 -4.70 -10.40
CA GLY A 205 18.52 -4.50 -11.45
C GLY A 205 18.39 -5.67 -12.43
N HIS A 206 17.24 -5.72 -13.10
CA HIS A 206 16.99 -6.64 -14.23
C HIS A 206 17.89 -6.36 -15.45
N ASP A 207 18.55 -5.19 -15.48
CA ASP A 207 19.61 -4.81 -16.42
C ASP A 207 20.94 -5.54 -16.19
N ARG A 208 21.05 -6.32 -15.10
CA ARG A 208 22.27 -6.98 -14.58
C ARG A 208 23.27 -6.01 -13.95
N VAL A 209 22.84 -4.80 -13.59
CA VAL A 209 23.68 -3.82 -12.89
C VAL A 209 23.42 -3.89 -11.39
N ILE A 210 24.50 -3.91 -10.61
CA ILE A 210 24.48 -3.71 -9.16
C ILE A 210 24.88 -2.26 -8.90
N LYS A 211 24.11 -1.54 -8.09
CA LYS A 211 24.41 -0.16 -7.67
C LYS A 211 24.57 -0.13 -6.15
N LEU A 212 25.55 0.65 -5.69
CA LEU A 212 25.79 0.97 -4.29
C LEU A 212 25.44 2.44 -4.06
N TRP A 213 24.58 2.69 -3.09
CA TRP A 213 24.05 4.02 -2.77
C TRP A 213 24.48 4.41 -1.35
N ASP A 214 24.93 5.64 -1.19
CA ASP A 214 25.00 6.29 0.12
C ASP A 214 23.62 6.84 0.47
N VAL A 215 23.03 6.35 1.57
CA VAL A 215 21.71 6.77 2.05
C VAL A 215 21.79 7.55 3.36
N SER A 216 22.97 8.11 3.69
CA SER A 216 23.26 8.76 4.97
C SER A 216 22.39 9.97 5.32
N GLN A 217 21.77 10.60 4.30
CA GLN A 217 20.86 11.73 4.46
C GLN A 217 19.39 11.31 4.63
N LEU A 218 19.08 10.04 4.36
CA LEU A 218 17.73 9.46 4.42
C LEU A 218 17.53 8.56 5.67
N LEU A 219 18.63 8.21 6.35
CA LEU A 219 18.67 7.47 7.62
C LEU A 219 19.35 8.29 8.71
#